data_AF-A0A1I0S760-F1
#
_entry.id   AF-A0A1I0S760-F1
#
_cell.length_a   1.000
_cell.length_b   1.000
_cell.length_c   1.000
_cell.angle_alpha   90.00
_cell.angle_beta   90.00
_cell.angle_gamma   90.00
#
_symmetry.space_group_name_H-M   'P 1'
#
loop_
_entity.id
_entity.type
_entity.pdbx_description
1 polymer ?
#
loop_
_entity_poly.entity_id
_entity_poly.type
_entity_poly.pdbx_seq_one_letter_code
_entity_poly.pdbx_strand_id
1 'polypeptide(L)'
;MRIKSFQEMLLEYNISELEPDDNTERKEMLSKYDNSVILEGGFMEFENLDKWIRITLGKNNIMYIFYGKTGYDYGFAEYFFDDAREAQEVTRAIPNIYTLYPKSYKPNHICKSDGYDEEVAYDPENKDAIFLGDI
;
A
#
# COMPACT_ATOMS: atom_id res chain seq x y z
N MET A 1 -5.99 -3.32 -0.11
CA MET A 1 -4.98 -2.72 -1.01
C MET A 1 -4.76 -3.59 -2.24
N ARG A 2 -4.37 -2.98 -3.36
CA ARG A 2 -4.15 -3.68 -4.63
C ARG A 2 -2.85 -3.23 -5.29
N ILE A 3 -2.09 -4.18 -5.85
CA ILE A 3 -0.88 -3.89 -6.63
C ILE A 3 -1.26 -3.29 -7.97
N LYS A 4 -0.55 -2.23 -8.37
CA LYS A 4 -0.73 -1.53 -9.63
C LYS A 4 0.63 -1.25 -10.26
N SER A 5 0.67 -1.09 -11.57
CA SER A 5 1.81 -0.55 -12.29
C SER A 5 1.79 0.99 -12.27
N PHE A 6 2.93 1.60 -12.56
CA PHE A 6 3.02 3.06 -12.71
C PHE A 6 2.08 3.58 -13.80
N GLN A 7 1.98 2.86 -14.92
CA GLN A 7 1.07 3.21 -16.01
C GLN A 7 -0.39 3.13 -15.60
N GLU A 8 -0.79 2.10 -14.84
CA GLU A 8 -2.15 2.00 -14.31
C GLU A 8 -2.47 3.15 -13.35
N MET A 9 -1.53 3.54 -12.49
CA MET A 9 -1.70 4.71 -11.61
C MET A 9 -1.93 6.00 -12.41
N LEU A 10 -1.10 6.27 -13.42
CA LEU A 10 -1.26 7.46 -14.27
C LEU A 10 -2.62 7.47 -14.99
N LEU A 11 -3.07 6.31 -15.47
CA LEU A 11 -4.40 6.14 -16.07
C LEU A 11 -5.53 6.43 -15.08
N GLU A 12 -5.42 5.97 -13.83
CA GLU A 12 -6.42 6.20 -12.77
C GLU A 12 -6.53 7.69 -12.45
N TYR A 13 -5.41 8.41 -12.42
CA TYR A 13 -5.38 9.87 -12.25
C TYR A 13 -5.78 10.65 -13.52
N ASN A 14 -5.98 9.96 -14.66
CA ASN A 14 -6.24 10.59 -15.96
C ASN A 14 -5.16 11.61 -16.35
N ILE A 15 -3.89 11.27 -16.10
CA ILE A 15 -2.71 12.06 -16.47
C ILE A 15 -1.75 11.20 -17.31
N SER A 16 -0.95 11.85 -18.15
CA SER A 16 0.09 11.17 -18.93
C SER A 16 1.44 11.11 -18.22
N GLU A 17 1.66 12.01 -17.28
CA GLU A 17 2.88 12.13 -16.50
C GLU A 17 2.57 12.75 -15.14
N LEU A 18 3.44 12.47 -14.16
CA LEU A 18 3.41 13.16 -12.86
C LEU A 18 3.78 14.63 -13.02
N GLU A 19 3.34 15.45 -12.07
CA GLU A 19 3.85 16.81 -11.91
C GLU A 19 5.39 16.82 -11.80
N PRO A 20 6.07 17.89 -12.24
CA PRO A 20 7.53 17.91 -12.32
C PRO A 20 8.25 17.58 -11.02
N ASP A 21 7.71 18.04 -9.88
CA ASP A 21 8.31 17.82 -8.56
C ASP A 21 8.20 16.34 -8.14
N ASP A 22 7.00 15.75 -8.22
CA ASP A 22 6.75 14.33 -7.92
C ASP A 22 7.56 13.41 -8.84
N ASN A 23 7.67 13.77 -10.13
CA ASN A 23 8.46 13.01 -11.10
C ASN A 23 9.96 13.09 -10.79
N THR A 24 10.44 14.23 -10.31
CA THR A 24 11.84 14.42 -9.90
C THR A 24 12.14 13.58 -8.67
N GLU A 25 11.30 13.66 -7.64
CA GLU A 25 11.42 12.84 -6.43
C GLU A 25 11.42 11.34 -6.78
N ARG A 26 10.48 10.89 -7.61
CA ARG A 26 10.42 9.50 -8.06
C ARG A 26 11.70 9.06 -8.77
N LYS A 27 12.25 9.88 -9.68
CA LYS A 27 13.51 9.58 -10.38
C LYS A 27 14.68 9.49 -9.41
N GLU A 28 14.74 10.37 -8.41
CA GLU A 28 15.79 10.30 -7.39
C GLU A 28 15.69 9.02 -6.57
N MET A 29 14.47 8.58 -6.22
CA MET A 29 14.26 7.30 -5.51
C MET A 29 14.66 6.11 -6.37
N LEU A 30 14.23 6.05 -7.63
CA LEU A 30 14.60 4.98 -8.56
C LEU A 30 16.10 4.96 -8.91
N SER A 31 16.82 6.06 -8.68
CA SER A 31 18.29 6.09 -8.82
C SER A 31 19.02 5.46 -7.63
N LYS A 32 18.33 5.29 -6.49
CA LYS A 32 18.87 4.76 -5.24
C LYS A 32 18.43 3.32 -4.98
N TYR A 33 17.23 2.96 -5.44
CA TYR A 33 16.61 1.67 -5.19
C TYR A 33 16.30 0.96 -6.51
N ASP A 34 16.75 -0.28 -6.65
CA ASP A 34 16.58 -1.07 -7.87
C ASP A 34 15.16 -1.66 -8.00
N ASN A 35 14.38 -1.65 -6.91
CA ASN A 35 13.06 -2.25 -6.88
C ASN A 35 12.05 -1.27 -6.28
N SER A 36 10.86 -1.23 -6.86
CA SER A 36 9.72 -0.51 -6.29
C SER A 36 8.43 -1.30 -6.42
N VAL A 37 7.50 -1.05 -5.50
CA VAL A 37 6.18 -1.66 -5.47
C VAL A 37 5.15 -0.55 -5.38
N ILE A 38 4.35 -0.41 -6.44
CA ILE A 38 3.24 0.55 -6.49
C ILE A 38 1.97 -0.18 -6.08
N LEU A 39 1.21 0.46 -5.20
CA LEU A 39 -0.06 -0.05 -4.73
C LEU A 39 -1.07 1.08 -4.56
N GLU A 40 -2.32 0.66 -4.58
CA GLU A 40 -3.49 1.47 -4.30
C GLU A 40 -4.10 1.01 -2.97
N GLY A 41 -4.51 1.95 -2.12
CA GLY A 41 -5.00 1.64 -0.79
C GLY A 41 -5.49 2.83 0.02
N GLY A 42 -6.09 2.50 1.16
CA GLY A 42 -6.51 3.47 2.16
C GLY A 42 -5.39 3.84 3.11
N PHE A 43 -5.46 5.05 3.68
CA PHE A 43 -4.45 5.56 4.64
C PHE A 43 -4.17 4.58 5.79
N MET A 44 -5.22 4.05 6.44
CA MET A 44 -5.05 3.08 7.53
C MET A 44 -4.50 1.73 7.06
N GLU A 45 -4.71 1.35 5.79
CA GLU A 45 -4.11 0.14 5.23
C GLU A 45 -2.61 0.33 5.01
N PHE A 46 -2.18 1.50 4.54
CA PHE A 46 -0.76 1.86 4.43
C PHE A 46 -0.07 1.82 5.80
N GLU A 47 -0.70 2.34 6.85
CA GLU A 47 -0.15 2.26 8.21
C GLU A 47 0.06 0.81 8.67
N ASN A 48 -0.84 -0.12 8.29
CA ASN A 48 -0.70 -1.52 8.64
C ASN A 48 0.34 -2.25 7.75
N LEU A 49 0.46 -1.87 6.48
CA LEU A 49 1.56 -2.32 5.63
C LEU A 49 2.91 -1.88 6.20
N ASP A 50 3.05 -0.64 6.64
CA ASP A 50 4.26 -0.12 7.27
C ASP A 50 4.63 -0.89 8.54
N LYS A 51 3.65 -1.17 9.39
CA LYS A 51 3.86 -2.02 10.59
C LYS A 51 4.31 -3.42 10.19
N TRP A 52 3.67 -4.02 9.19
CA TRP A 52 4.03 -5.35 8.71
C TRP A 52 5.46 -5.39 8.17
N ILE A 53 5.86 -4.40 7.37
CA ILE A 53 7.22 -4.26 6.83
C ILE A 53 8.23 -4.13 7.96
N ARG A 54 7.96 -3.27 8.96
CA ARG A 54 8.85 -3.08 10.13
C ARG A 54 9.07 -4.37 10.89
N ILE A 55 8.00 -5.13 11.15
CA ILE A 55 8.04 -6.37 11.93
C ILE A 55 8.71 -7.50 11.14
N THR A 56 8.30 -7.71 9.89
CA THR A 56 8.69 -8.88 9.09
C THR A 56 10.06 -8.71 8.46
N LEU A 57 10.35 -7.53 7.92
CA LEU A 57 11.62 -7.24 7.22
C LEU A 57 12.67 -6.60 8.15
N GLY A 58 12.30 -6.26 9.40
CA GLY A 58 13.21 -5.61 10.34
C GLY A 58 13.63 -4.19 9.92
N LYS A 59 12.83 -3.51 9.07
CA LYS A 59 13.15 -2.19 8.52
C LYS A 59 12.63 -1.08 9.43
N ASN A 60 13.53 -0.31 10.04
CA ASN A 60 13.13 0.84 10.87
C ASN A 60 12.76 2.07 10.03
N ASN A 61 13.33 2.20 8.83
CA ASN A 61 13.04 3.25 7.88
C ASN A 61 12.46 2.63 6.61
N ILE A 62 11.27 3.08 6.22
CA ILE A 62 10.59 2.64 5.00
C ILE A 62 10.57 3.82 4.07
N MET A 63 11.12 3.63 2.88
CA MET A 63 11.17 4.67 1.88
C MET A 63 10.01 4.49 0.93
N TYR A 64 9.13 5.48 0.87
CA TYR A 64 7.99 5.46 -0.04
C TYR A 64 7.61 6.88 -0.46
N ILE A 65 6.91 6.98 -1.59
CA ILE A 65 6.27 8.21 -2.07
C ILE A 65 4.75 7.98 -2.04
N PHE A 66 3.99 9.00 -1.64
CA PHE A 66 2.53 9.02 -1.75
C PHE A 66 2.09 9.99 -2.85
N TYR A 67 1.43 9.49 -3.89
CA TYR A 67 1.07 10.26 -5.09
C TYR A 67 -0.25 11.03 -4.99
N GLY A 68 -0.78 11.18 -3.78
CA GLY A 68 -2.02 11.91 -3.54
C GLY A 68 -3.26 11.03 -3.61
N LYS A 69 -4.39 11.68 -3.38
CA LYS A 69 -5.66 11.04 -3.09
C LYS A 69 -6.48 10.82 -4.38
N THR A 70 -7.01 9.62 -4.58
CA THR A 70 -8.08 9.33 -5.55
C THR A 70 -9.48 9.46 -4.93
N GLY A 71 -9.57 9.40 -3.59
CA GLY A 71 -10.79 9.57 -2.81
C GLY A 71 -10.53 10.19 -1.44
N TYR A 72 -11.48 10.13 -0.50
CA TYR A 72 -11.34 10.85 0.78
C TYR A 72 -10.06 10.48 1.54
N ASP A 73 -9.79 9.18 1.72
CA ASP A 73 -8.58 8.66 2.40
C ASP A 73 -7.93 7.52 1.62
N TYR A 74 -8.05 7.56 0.30
CA TYR A 74 -7.60 6.51 -0.61
C TYR A 74 -6.70 7.10 -1.69
N GLY A 75 -5.65 6.39 -2.10
CA GLY A 75 -4.69 6.88 -3.07
C GLY A 75 -3.63 5.84 -3.44
N PHE A 76 -2.55 6.31 -4.06
CA PHE A 76 -1.44 5.46 -4.48
C PHE A 76 -0.17 5.75 -3.67
N ALA A 77 0.57 4.69 -3.38
CA ALA A 77 1.90 4.76 -2.79
C ALA A 77 2.89 3.88 -3.57
N GLU A 78 4.15 4.30 -3.64
CA GLU A 78 5.26 3.52 -4.19
C GLU A 78 6.31 3.31 -3.11
N TYR A 79 6.53 2.06 -2.74
CA TYR A 79 7.55 1.66 -1.77
C TYR A 79 8.82 1.24 -2.50
N PHE A 80 9.98 1.61 -1.98
CA PHE A 80 11.28 1.39 -2.61
C PHE A 80 12.17 0.44 -1.79
N PHE A 81 12.86 -0.47 -2.47
CA PHE A 81 13.64 -1.54 -1.85
C PHE A 81 14.98 -1.77 -2.55
N ASP A 82 16.03 -2.00 -1.75
CA ASP A 82 17.35 -2.40 -2.24
C ASP A 82 17.38 -3.89 -2.63
N ASP A 83 16.59 -4.73 -1.96
CA ASP A 83 16.55 -6.18 -2.19
C ASP A 83 15.26 -6.59 -2.90
N ALA A 84 15.39 -7.26 -4.05
CA ALA A 84 14.26 -7.77 -4.82
C ALA A 84 13.39 -8.77 -4.03
N ARG A 85 13.97 -9.49 -3.05
CA ARG A 85 13.23 -10.40 -2.17
C ARG A 85 12.28 -9.65 -1.26
N GLU A 86 12.71 -8.52 -0.71
CA GLU A 86 11.87 -7.65 0.12
C GLU A 86 10.69 -7.10 -0.69
N ALA A 87 10.95 -6.59 -1.90
CA ALA A 87 9.90 -6.12 -2.81
C ALA A 87 8.89 -7.24 -3.16
N GLN A 88 9.38 -8.47 -3.38
CA GLN A 88 8.54 -9.62 -3.66
C GLN A 88 7.69 -10.04 -2.45
N GLU A 89 8.26 -10.03 -1.25
CA GLU A 89 7.52 -10.34 -0.01
C GLU A 89 6.42 -9.31 0.24
N VAL A 90 6.73 -8.02 0.07
CA VAL A 90 5.74 -6.94 0.18
C VAL A 90 4.63 -7.09 -0.85
N THR A 91 4.98 -7.38 -2.11
CA THR A 91 4.00 -7.62 -3.18
C THR A 91 3.01 -8.73 -2.84
N ARG A 92 3.49 -9.81 -2.18
CA ARG A 92 2.64 -10.92 -1.73
C ARG A 92 1.79 -10.57 -0.50
N ALA A 93 2.29 -9.70 0.37
CA ALA A 93 1.59 -9.29 1.58
C ALA A 93 0.44 -8.32 1.29
N ILE A 94 0.63 -7.36 0.38
CA ILE A 94 -0.33 -6.28 0.08
C ILE A 94 -1.79 -6.74 -0.08
N PRO A 95 -2.13 -7.76 -0.89
CA PRO A 95 -3.52 -8.17 -1.05
C PRO A 95 -4.11 -8.85 0.19
N ASN A 96 -3.30 -9.14 1.21
CA ASN A 96 -3.65 -9.95 2.37
C ASN A 96 -3.66 -9.17 3.69
N ILE A 97 -3.27 -7.89 3.69
CA ILE A 97 -3.29 -7.07 4.91
C ILE A 97 -4.70 -6.57 5.18
N TYR A 98 -5.22 -6.93 6.35
CA TYR A 98 -6.49 -6.49 6.89
C TYR A 98 -6.31 -5.38 7.93
N THR A 99 -7.26 -4.47 7.97
CA THR A 99 -7.25 -3.28 8.82
C THR A 99 -8.47 -3.26 9.71
N LEU A 100 -8.26 -2.99 11.01
CA LEU A 100 -9.33 -2.70 11.96
C LEU A 100 -9.72 -1.22 11.86
N TYR A 101 -10.99 -0.96 11.57
CA TYR A 101 -11.58 0.37 11.56
C TYR A 101 -12.41 0.56 12.84
N PRO A 102 -11.86 1.16 13.92
CA PRO A 102 -12.55 1.24 15.20
C PRO A 102 -13.75 2.21 15.18
N LYS A 103 -13.74 3.19 14.28
CA LYS A 103 -14.74 4.26 14.18
C LYS A 103 -15.66 4.15 12.95
N SER A 104 -15.61 3.04 12.21
CA SER A 104 -16.51 2.85 11.06
C SER A 104 -17.98 2.73 11.50
N TYR A 105 -18.91 2.95 10.57
CA TYR A 105 -20.36 2.86 10.82
C TYR A 105 -20.79 1.54 11.49
N LYS A 106 -20.11 0.45 11.14
CA LYS A 106 -20.03 -0.77 11.94
C LYS A 106 -18.74 -0.69 12.76
N PRO A 107 -18.78 -0.40 14.06
CA PRO A 107 -17.56 -0.26 14.85
C PRO A 107 -16.74 -1.55 14.83
N ASN A 108 -15.42 -1.42 14.90
CA ASN A 108 -14.47 -2.52 14.87
C ASN A 108 -14.62 -3.42 13.63
N HIS A 109 -14.96 -2.84 12.49
CA HIS A 109 -15.00 -3.58 11.23
C HIS A 109 -13.57 -3.91 10.81
N ILE A 110 -13.27 -5.19 10.63
CA ILE A 110 -12.00 -5.66 10.05
C ILE A 110 -12.24 -5.96 8.58
N CYS A 111 -11.63 -5.19 7.70
CA CYS A 111 -11.71 -5.38 6.25
C CYS A 111 -10.42 -4.90 5.58
N LYS A 112 -10.33 -5.18 4.28
CA LYS A 112 -9.31 -4.63 3.37
C LYS A 112 -9.99 -4.14 2.11
N SER A 113 -9.33 -3.25 1.38
CA SER A 113 -9.77 -2.89 0.02
C SER A 113 -9.28 -3.91 -1.03
N ASP A 114 -9.96 -4.02 -2.17
CA ASP A 114 -9.44 -4.65 -3.40
C ASP A 114 -9.37 -3.67 -4.58
N GLY A 115 -9.27 -2.38 -4.24
CA GLY A 115 -9.50 -1.26 -5.15
C GLY A 115 -10.40 -0.23 -4.48
N TYR A 116 -10.46 0.97 -5.06
CA TYR A 116 -11.36 2.00 -4.58
C TYR A 116 -12.83 1.49 -4.61
N ASP A 117 -13.57 1.74 -3.52
CA ASP A 117 -14.97 1.30 -3.28
C ASP A 117 -15.23 -0.22 -3.12
N GLU A 118 -14.20 -1.07 -3.22
CA GLU A 118 -14.36 -2.52 -3.01
C GLU A 118 -13.80 -2.96 -1.66
N GLU A 119 -14.70 -3.37 -0.76
CA GLU A 119 -14.32 -3.90 0.56
C GLU A 119 -14.43 -5.44 0.62
N VAL A 120 -13.39 -6.07 1.15
CA VAL A 120 -13.36 -7.50 1.46
C VAL A 120 -13.33 -7.67 2.98
N ALA A 121 -14.39 -8.28 3.52
CA ALA A 121 -14.48 -8.58 4.94
C ALA A 121 -13.40 -9.58 5.37
N TYR A 122 -12.92 -9.45 6.61
CA TYR A 122 -12.00 -10.41 7.20
C TYR A 122 -12.62 -11.79 7.32
N ASP A 123 -11.89 -12.80 6.84
CA ASP A 123 -12.22 -14.20 6.98
C ASP A 123 -11.15 -14.88 7.86
N PRO A 124 -11.48 -15.33 9.08
CA PRO A 124 -10.52 -15.99 9.96
C PRO A 124 -10.04 -17.35 9.44
N GLU A 125 -10.74 -17.96 8.48
CA GLU A 125 -10.31 -19.23 7.86
C GLU A 125 -9.31 -19.01 6.71
N ASN A 126 -9.13 -17.77 6.27
CA ASN A 126 -8.13 -17.41 5.27
C ASN A 126 -6.72 -17.48 5.87
N LYS A 127 -5.98 -18.53 5.52
CA LYS A 127 -4.61 -18.78 6.01
C LYS A 127 -3.59 -17.76 5.56
N ASP A 128 -3.89 -17.03 4.48
CA ASP A 128 -3.02 -15.99 3.96
C ASP A 128 -3.31 -14.63 4.60
N ALA A 129 -4.38 -14.49 5.39
CA ALA A 129 -4.78 -13.22 5.98
C ALA A 129 -3.73 -12.72 7.00
N ILE A 130 -3.36 -11.45 6.85
CA ILE A 130 -2.42 -10.75 7.72
C ILE A 130 -3.22 -9.70 8.50
N PHE A 131 -3.35 -9.89 9.81
CA PHE A 131 -3.98 -8.94 10.72
C PHE A 131 -3.02 -8.62 11.88
N LEU A 132 -2.75 -7.33 12.09
CA LEU A 132 -1.76 -6.86 13.08
C LEU A 132 -2.40 -6.13 14.28
N GLY A 133 -3.73 -6.12 14.37
CA GLY A 133 -4.43 -5.52 15.50
C GLY A 133 -4.53 -6.48 16.69
N ASP A 134 -4.61 -5.90 17.89
CA ASP A 134 -5.11 -6.62 19.06
C ASP A 134 -6.64 -6.75 18.92
N ILE A 135 -7.17 -7.96 19.14
CA ILE A 135 -8.61 -8.25 19.16
C ILE A 135 -9.18 -7.98 20.56
#